data_AF-A0A4V2U7W1-F1
#
_entry.id   AF-A0A4V2U7W1-F1
#
_cell.length_a   1.000
_cell.length_b   1.000
_cell.length_c   1.000
_cell.angle_alpha   90.00
_cell.angle_beta   90.00
_cell.angle_gamma   90.00
#
_symmetry.space_group_name_H-M   'P 1'
#
loop_
_entity.id
_entity.type
_entity.pdbx_description
1 polymer ?
#
loop_
_entity_poly.entity_id
_entity_poly.type
_entity_poly.pdbx_seq_one_letter_code
_entity_poly.pdbx_strand_id
1 'polypeptide(L)'
;MASCKLGHIYIVDTVLTKPPKEKFALCVCVAEGYFIWINTNAAPHGLDQLEISAGCHELIKHDSHIDLSRLVKHPDWELDSAKEFPCISVAMCKEIIARIDDGLDLLPPRHAEIIKANLNSLLG
;
A
#
# COMPACT_ATOMS: atom_id res chain seq x y z
N MET A 1 -4.21 0.98 19.83
CA MET A 1 -3.29 0.44 18.82
C MET A 1 -3.84 -0.86 18.27
N ALA A 2 -4.61 -0.76 17.20
CA ALA A 2 -4.80 -1.89 16.31
C ALA A 2 -3.40 -2.38 15.85
N SER A 3 -3.08 -3.64 16.09
CA SER A 3 -1.82 -4.23 15.62
C SER A 3 -1.94 -4.48 14.12
N CYS A 4 -1.41 -3.57 13.30
CA CYS A 4 -1.38 -3.78 11.86
C CYS A 4 -0.54 -5.01 11.50
N LYS A 5 -0.92 -5.68 10.41
CA LYS A 5 -0.27 -6.89 9.91
C LYS A 5 0.35 -6.61 8.56
N LEU A 6 1.59 -7.06 8.37
CA LEU A 6 2.29 -6.94 7.11
C LEU A 6 1.49 -7.59 5.97
N GLY A 7 1.38 -6.89 4.84
CA GLY A 7 0.67 -7.36 3.65
C GLY A 7 -0.85 -7.23 3.71
N HIS A 8 -1.44 -6.91 4.87
CA HIS A 8 -2.88 -6.66 4.99
C HIS A 8 -3.27 -5.28 4.47
N ILE A 9 -4.49 -5.17 3.94
CA ILE A 9 -5.08 -3.91 3.49
C ILE A 9 -6.06 -3.40 4.55
N TYR A 10 -6.03 -2.09 4.76
CA TYR A 10 -6.90 -1.38 5.69
C TYR A 10 -7.72 -0.33 4.93
N ILE A 11 -9.00 -0.18 5.26
CA ILE A 11 -9.74 1.04 4.91
C ILE A 11 -9.56 2.02 6.07
N VAL A 12 -8.92 3.14 5.78
CA VAL A 12 -8.57 4.18 6.75
C VAL A 12 -9.23 5.50 6.32
N ASP A 13 -10.03 6.11 7.19
CA ASP A 13 -10.46 7.50 6.99
C ASP A 13 -9.29 8.41 7.35
N THR A 14 -8.72 9.08 6.34
CA THR A 14 -7.45 9.79 6.51
C THR A 14 -7.56 11.29 6.29
N VAL A 15 -6.97 12.06 7.21
CA VAL A 15 -6.79 13.51 7.08
C VAL A 15 -5.54 13.89 6.28
N LEU A 16 -4.76 12.89 5.85
CA LEU A 16 -3.56 13.08 5.03
C LEU A 16 -3.88 13.46 3.57
N THR A 17 -5.16 13.52 3.22
CA THR A 17 -5.66 14.14 1.99
C THR A 17 -6.56 15.32 2.30
N LYS A 18 -6.66 16.27 1.36
CA LYS A 18 -7.59 17.38 1.44
C LYS A 18 -8.56 17.34 0.24
N PRO A 19 -9.87 17.17 0.46
CA PRO A 19 -10.52 16.89 1.74
C PRO A 19 -10.13 15.51 2.33
N PRO A 20 -10.33 15.28 3.64
CA PRO A 20 -10.22 13.95 4.24
C PRO A 20 -11.15 12.96 3.54
N LYS A 21 -10.70 11.71 3.40
CA LYS A 21 -11.48 10.64 2.78
C LYS A 21 -10.92 9.27 3.14
N GLU A 22 -11.71 8.25 2.87
CA GLU A 22 -11.25 6.87 2.93
C GLU A 22 -10.15 6.57 1.91
N LYS A 23 -9.16 5.82 2.38
CA LYS A 23 -8.07 5.27 1.58
C LYS A 23 -7.91 3.79 1.87
N PHE A 24 -7.56 3.04 0.82
CA PHE A 24 -7.09 1.67 0.95
C PHE A 24 -5.58 1.74 1.21
N ALA A 25 -5.16 1.31 2.39
CA ALA A 25 -3.78 1.38 2.86
C ALA A 25 -3.23 -0.03 3.04
N LEU A 26 -2.24 -0.40 2.24
CA LEU A 26 -1.51 -1.66 2.34
C LEU A 26 -0.36 -1.50 3.33
N CYS A 27 -0.34 -2.29 4.40
CA CYS A 27 0.74 -2.28 5.38
C CYS A 27 2.00 -2.94 4.79
N VAL A 28 3.10 -2.19 4.71
CA VAL A 28 4.37 -2.65 4.12
C VAL A 28 5.54 -2.69 5.12
N CYS A 29 5.38 -2.11 6.30
CA CYS A 29 6.32 -2.30 7.41
C CYS A 29 5.64 -2.02 8.75
N VAL A 30 5.41 -3.06 9.54
CA VAL A 30 4.72 -2.95 10.85
C VAL A 30 5.56 -2.17 11.85
N ALA A 31 6.87 -2.45 11.93
CA ALA A 31 7.77 -1.82 12.90
C ALA A 31 7.84 -0.29 12.76
N GLU A 32 7.74 0.20 11.53
CA GLU A 32 7.79 1.63 11.22
C GLU A 32 6.41 2.28 11.05
N GLY A 33 5.34 1.48 11.00
CA GLY A 33 3.99 1.95 10.68
C GLY A 33 3.86 2.47 9.25
N TYR A 34 4.58 1.87 8.29
CA TYR A 34 4.55 2.29 6.89
C TYR A 34 3.46 1.60 6.08
N PHE A 35 2.78 2.41 5.28
CA PHE A 35 1.75 2.01 4.34
C PHE A 35 2.02 2.59 2.95
N ILE A 36 1.48 1.93 1.93
CA ILE A 36 1.28 2.48 0.60
C ILE A 36 -0.21 2.53 0.29
N TRP A 37 -0.63 3.50 -0.52
CA TRP A 37 -2.03 3.68 -0.85
C TRP A 37 -2.42 2.97 -2.13
N ILE A 38 -3.67 2.53 -2.18
CA ILE A 38 -4.30 2.01 -3.39
C ILE A 38 -5.41 3.00 -3.79
N ASN A 39 -5.36 3.45 -5.04
CA ASN A 39 -6.26 4.46 -5.58
C ASN A 39 -7.05 3.86 -6.75
N THR A 40 -8.37 4.10 -6.80
CA THR A 40 -9.18 3.69 -7.96
C THR A 40 -8.71 4.38 -9.24
N ASN A 41 -8.46 5.69 -9.16
CA ASN A 41 -7.90 6.45 -10.29
C ASN A 41 -6.41 6.63 -10.10
N ALA A 42 -5.66 6.63 -11.20
CA ALA A 42 -4.25 6.99 -11.18
C ALA A 42 -4.05 8.38 -10.55
N ALA A 43 -2.96 8.54 -9.78
CA ALA A 43 -2.58 9.85 -9.28
C ALA A 43 -2.25 10.78 -10.45
N PRO A 44 -2.53 12.09 -10.37
CA PRO A 44 -2.41 13.03 -11.51
C PRO A 44 -1.05 13.06 -12.19
N HIS A 45 0.03 12.70 -11.48
CA HIS A 45 1.38 12.67 -12.04
C HIS A 45 1.74 11.32 -12.67
N GLY A 46 0.98 10.25 -12.42
CA GLY A 46 1.21 8.92 -13.02
C GLY A 46 2.48 8.18 -12.55
N LEU A 47 3.45 8.89 -11.98
CA LEU A 47 4.75 8.35 -11.59
C LEU A 47 4.64 7.30 -10.49
N ASP A 48 5.49 6.27 -10.59
CA ASP A 48 5.62 5.19 -9.60
C ASP A 48 4.30 4.53 -9.20
N GLN A 49 3.44 4.28 -10.18
CA GLN A 49 2.21 3.53 -9.96
C GLN A 49 2.28 2.15 -10.60
N LEU A 50 1.67 1.18 -9.92
CA LEU A 50 1.42 -0.16 -10.43
C LEU A 50 -0.08 -0.33 -10.63
N GLU A 51 -0.49 -0.53 -11.87
CA GLU A 51 -1.88 -0.89 -12.19
C GLU A 51 -2.17 -2.30 -11.68
N ILE A 52 -3.34 -2.48 -11.07
CA ILE A 52 -3.84 -3.76 -10.58
C ILE A 52 -5.28 -3.96 -11.06
N SER A 53 -5.57 -5.18 -11.49
CA SER A 53 -6.90 -5.50 -12.04
C SER A 53 -7.95 -5.69 -10.96
N ALA A 54 -9.20 -5.39 -11.30
CA ALA A 54 -10.36 -5.77 -10.51
C ALA A 54 -10.31 -7.27 -10.15
N GLY A 55 -10.60 -7.60 -8.89
CA GLY A 55 -10.61 -8.96 -8.38
C GLY A 55 -9.27 -9.52 -7.92
N CYS A 56 -8.15 -8.78 -8.07
CA CYS A 56 -6.84 -9.22 -7.56
C CYS A 56 -6.80 -9.38 -6.03
N HIS A 57 -7.73 -8.72 -5.32
CA HIS A 57 -7.98 -8.85 -3.90
C HIS A 57 -9.45 -8.56 -3.62
N GLU A 58 -10.01 -9.06 -2.52
CA GLU A 58 -11.46 -8.95 -2.23
C GLU A 58 -11.97 -7.50 -2.12
N LEU A 59 -11.09 -6.56 -1.77
CA LEU A 59 -11.39 -5.12 -1.73
C LEU A 59 -11.37 -4.45 -3.11
N ILE A 60 -10.63 -4.98 -4.07
CA ILE A 60 -10.36 -4.32 -5.34
C ILE A 60 -11.47 -4.70 -6.31
N LYS A 61 -12.57 -3.92 -6.29
CA LYS A 61 -13.76 -4.17 -7.14
C LYS A 61 -13.66 -3.55 -8.54
N HIS A 62 -12.69 -2.67 -8.73
CA HIS A 62 -12.42 -1.96 -9.97
C HIS A 62 -10.92 -1.95 -10.22
N ASP A 63 -10.51 -1.80 -11.47
CA ASP A 63 -9.10 -1.56 -11.79
C ASP A 63 -8.61 -0.36 -10.98
N SER A 64 -7.44 -0.52 -10.38
CA SER A 64 -6.90 0.38 -9.37
C SER A 64 -5.40 0.50 -9.54
N HIS A 65 -4.79 1.37 -8.73
CA HIS A 65 -3.39 1.72 -8.84
C HIS A 65 -2.77 1.72 -7.44
N ILE A 66 -1.70 0.94 -7.26
CA ILE A 66 -0.85 1.02 -6.08
C ILE A 66 0.10 2.20 -6.27
N ASP A 67 0.06 3.15 -5.33
CA ASP A 67 0.93 4.31 -5.31
C ASP A 67 2.24 3.97 -4.59
N LEU A 68 3.29 3.74 -5.36
CA LEU A 68 4.64 3.48 -4.88
C LEU A 68 5.48 4.76 -4.84
N SER A 69 4.93 5.94 -5.11
CA SER A 69 5.70 7.20 -5.10
C SER A 69 6.12 7.65 -3.70
N ARG A 70 5.44 7.16 -2.65
CA ARG A 70 5.70 7.53 -1.26
C ARG A 70 5.24 6.48 -0.25
N LEU A 71 5.85 6.51 0.92
CA LEU A 71 5.34 5.85 2.12
C LEU A 71 4.47 6.81 2.93
N VAL A 72 3.47 6.26 3.57
CA VAL A 72 2.54 6.99 4.45
C VAL A 72 2.60 6.39 5.85
N LYS A 73 2.62 7.26 6.88
CA LYS A 73 2.39 6.86 8.27
C LYS A 73 1.06 7.43 8.72
N HIS A 74 0.09 6.56 8.95
CA HIS A 74 -1.21 6.95 9.48
C HIS A 74 -1.09 7.20 11.01
N PRO A 75 -1.70 8.26 11.55
CA PRO A 75 -1.84 8.43 12.99
C PRO A 75 -2.57 7.26 13.63
N ASP A 76 -2.19 6.90 14.87
CA ASP A 76 -2.76 5.75 15.58
C ASP A 76 -4.30 5.80 15.68
N TRP A 77 -4.86 6.99 15.85
CA TRP A 77 -6.31 7.17 15.94
C TRP A 77 -7.04 6.91 14.62
N GLU A 78 -6.38 7.08 13.46
CA GLU A 78 -6.95 6.65 12.17
C GLU A 78 -6.99 5.12 12.09
N LEU A 79 -5.93 4.47 12.60
CA LEU A 79 -5.77 3.02 12.59
C LEU A 79 -6.67 2.30 13.60
N ASP A 80 -6.96 2.90 14.75
CA ASP A 80 -7.84 2.32 15.77
C ASP A 80 -9.28 2.14 15.26
N SER A 81 -9.71 2.95 14.29
CA SER A 81 -11.00 2.81 13.60
C SER A 81 -10.93 2.11 12.24
N ALA A 82 -9.73 1.70 11.81
CA ALA A 82 -9.54 1.16 10.47
C ALA A 82 -10.19 -0.23 10.32
N LYS A 83 -10.77 -0.48 9.15
CA LYS A 83 -11.30 -1.80 8.82
C LYS A 83 -10.20 -2.65 8.18
N GLU A 84 -9.82 -3.73 8.83
CA GLU A 84 -8.84 -4.70 8.32
C GLU A 84 -9.46 -5.64 7.28
N PHE A 85 -8.68 -5.94 6.26
CA PHE A 85 -8.94 -6.96 5.25
C PHE A 85 -7.74 -7.90 5.12
N PRO A 86 -7.91 -9.08 4.49
CA PRO A 86 -6.86 -10.08 4.35
C PRO A 86 -5.58 -9.57 3.70
N CYS A 87 -4.53 -10.38 3.84
CA CYS A 87 -3.26 -10.16 3.17
C CYS A 87 -3.41 -10.22 1.64
N ILE A 88 -2.64 -9.39 0.94
CA ILE A 88 -2.48 -9.48 -0.52
C ILE A 88 -2.00 -10.87 -0.94
N SER A 89 -2.34 -11.25 -2.17
CA SER A 89 -1.91 -12.52 -2.74
C SER A 89 -0.40 -12.53 -3.01
N VAL A 90 0.17 -13.74 -3.09
CA VAL A 90 1.58 -13.93 -3.52
C VAL A 90 1.85 -13.32 -4.89
N ALA A 91 0.88 -13.38 -5.81
CA ALA A 91 1.02 -12.78 -7.14
C ALA A 91 1.16 -11.25 -7.06
N MET A 92 0.25 -10.59 -6.34
CA MET A 92 0.29 -9.14 -6.15
C MET A 92 1.57 -8.69 -5.42
N CYS A 93 2.01 -9.47 -4.43
CA CYS A 93 3.28 -9.23 -3.74
C CYS A 93 4.48 -9.24 -4.71
N LYS A 94 4.55 -10.24 -5.60
CA LYS A 94 5.59 -10.35 -6.63
C LYS A 94 5.52 -9.21 -7.64
N GLU A 95 4.33 -8.78 -8.04
CA GLU A 95 4.15 -7.65 -8.96
C GLU A 95 4.67 -6.33 -8.35
N ILE A 96 4.39 -6.08 -7.06
CA ILE A 96 4.91 -4.91 -6.35
C ILE A 96 6.45 -4.94 -6.30
N ILE A 97 7.03 -6.11 -5.95
CA ILE A 97 8.48 -6.27 -5.89
C ILE A 97 9.11 -6.08 -7.27
N ALA A 98 8.53 -6.69 -8.31
CA ALA A 98 9.01 -6.53 -9.69
C ALA A 98 8.97 -5.05 -10.11
N ARG A 99 7.88 -4.34 -9.81
CA ARG A 99 7.77 -2.91 -10.11
C ARG A 99 8.83 -2.08 -9.39
N ILE A 100 9.19 -2.43 -8.15
CA ILE A 100 10.28 -1.79 -7.41
C ILE A 100 11.64 -2.09 -8.07
N ASP A 101 11.85 -3.33 -8.50
CA ASP A 101 13.09 -3.77 -9.14
C ASP A 101 13.32 -3.15 -10.52
N ASP A 102 12.25 -2.82 -11.23
CA ASP A 102 12.29 -2.03 -12.48
C ASP A 102 12.72 -0.57 -12.26
N GLY A 103 12.75 -0.11 -11.00
CA GLY A 103 13.18 1.23 -10.60
C GLY A 103 12.01 2.20 -10.38
N LEU A 104 12.15 3.07 -9.39
CA LEU A 104 11.17 4.10 -9.03
C LEU A 104 11.81 5.49 -9.14
N ASP A 105 11.05 6.46 -9.64
CA ASP A 105 11.54 7.82 -9.91
C ASP A 105 11.48 8.72 -8.66
N LEU A 106 10.46 8.53 -7.82
CA LEU A 106 10.11 9.40 -6.69
C LEU A 106 10.39 8.76 -5.34
N LEU A 107 10.17 7.46 -5.21
CA LEU A 107 10.37 6.78 -3.92
C LEU A 107 11.86 6.72 -3.59
N PRO A 108 12.29 7.21 -2.41
CA PRO A 108 13.69 7.09 -2.01
C PRO A 108 14.15 5.63 -2.00
N PRO A 109 15.36 5.30 -2.51
CA PRO A 109 15.83 3.92 -2.62
C PRO A 109 15.75 3.13 -1.30
N ARG A 110 16.10 3.76 -0.17
CA ARG A 110 15.98 3.15 1.16
C ARG A 110 14.54 2.73 1.51
N HIS A 111 13.55 3.52 1.10
CA HIS A 111 12.14 3.17 1.33
C HIS A 111 11.73 2.01 0.42
N ALA A 112 12.17 2.01 -0.84
CA ALA A 112 11.93 0.90 -1.76
C ALA A 112 12.52 -0.42 -1.24
N GLU A 113 13.75 -0.38 -0.70
CA GLU A 113 14.41 -1.53 -0.06
C GLU A 113 13.63 -2.05 1.15
N ILE A 114 13.09 -1.15 2.00
CA ILE A 114 12.26 -1.54 3.14
C ILE A 114 10.99 -2.27 2.67
N ILE A 115 10.27 -1.72 1.69
CA ILE A 115 9.06 -2.36 1.14
C ILE A 115 9.43 -3.75 0.60
N LYS A 116 10.45 -3.81 -0.25
CA LYS A 116 10.91 -5.05 -0.88
C LYS A 116 11.31 -6.10 0.15
N ALA A 117 12.09 -5.74 1.16
CA ALA A 117 12.54 -6.69 2.19
C ALA A 117 11.38 -7.29 2.97
N ASN A 118 10.43 -6.45 3.39
CA ASN A 118 9.26 -6.91 4.13
C ASN A 118 8.34 -7.76 3.25
N LEU A 119 8.03 -7.31 2.03
CA LEU A 119 7.19 -8.09 1.11
C LEU A 119 7.82 -9.44 0.73
N ASN A 120 9.14 -9.51 0.57
CA ASN A 120 9.84 -10.78 0.35
C ASN A 120 9.65 -11.77 1.50
N SER A 121 9.57 -11.31 2.77
CA SER A 121 9.32 -12.19 3.91
C SER A 121 7.94 -12.87 3.88
N LEU A 122 7.00 -12.35 3.09
CA LEU A 122 5.69 -12.98 2.86
C LEU A 122 5.75 -14.12 1.83
N LEU A 123 6.86 -14.27 1.11
CA LEU A 123 6.99 -15.23 0.02
C LEU A 123 7.56 -16.59 0.44
N GLY A 124 8.08 -16.72 1.67
CA GLY A 124 8.76 -17.92 2.17
C GLY A 124 10.24 -17.93 1.84
#